data_AF-A0A7X3ZMM4-F1
#
_entry.id   AF-A0A7X3ZMM4-F1
#
_cell.length_a   1.000
_cell.length_b   1.000
_cell.length_c   1.000
_cell.angle_alpha   90.00
_cell.angle_beta   90.00
_cell.angle_gamma   90.00
#
_symmetry.space_group_name_H-M   'P 1'
#
loop_
_entity.id
_entity.type
_entity.pdbx_description
1 polymer ?
#
loop_
_entity_poly.entity_id
_entity_poly.type
_entity_poly.pdbx_seq_one_letter_code
_entity_poly.pdbx_strand_id
1 'polypeptide(L)'
;MFEIHLPQLKKYQNIAGIAGGIGFVLGTVIPGIGLLTLGWSNPFGNGILQAICFLALTGVTSAIIIGNLVAFLLIRIVKSQQASRKISSEEGDIDGN
;
A
#
# COMPACT_ATOMS: atom_id res chain seq x y z
N MET A 1 -1.22 15.23 -29.56
CA MET A 1 -0.18 15.01 -28.54
C MET A 1 -0.84 15.20 -27.19
N PHE A 2 -1.29 14.13 -26.54
CA PHE A 2 -1.95 14.22 -25.24
C PHE A 2 -0.90 14.57 -24.20
N GLU A 3 -0.77 15.85 -23.88
CA GLU A 3 -0.09 16.29 -22.66
C GLU A 3 -0.96 15.86 -21.48
N ILE A 4 -0.74 14.63 -21.03
CA ILE A 4 -1.28 14.17 -19.76
C ILE A 4 -0.51 14.95 -18.69
N HIS A 5 -0.99 16.15 -18.34
CA HIS A 5 -0.62 16.81 -17.11
C HIS A 5 -0.92 15.79 -15.98
N LEU A 6 0.14 15.18 -15.45
CA LEU A 6 0.11 14.15 -14.40
C LEU A 6 0.55 14.71 -13.03
N PRO A 7 0.02 15.84 -12.53
CA PRO A 7 0.32 16.26 -11.16
C PRO A 7 -0.25 15.28 -10.12
N GLN A 8 -1.11 14.34 -10.53
CA GLN A 8 -1.72 13.35 -9.64
C GLN A 8 -0.84 12.11 -9.37
N LEU A 9 0.05 11.72 -10.29
CA LEU A 9 0.92 10.53 -10.12
C LEU A 9 1.83 10.67 -8.88
N LYS A 10 2.40 11.86 -8.67
CA LYS A 10 3.22 12.17 -7.49
C LYS A 10 2.44 12.04 -6.18
N LYS A 11 1.16 12.43 -6.15
CA LYS A 11 0.31 12.29 -4.94
C LYS A 11 0.05 10.82 -4.61
N TYR A 12 -0.26 9.99 -5.61
CA TYR A 12 -0.51 8.57 -5.40
C TYR A 12 0.75 7.80 -4.98
N GLN A 13 1.92 8.15 -5.54
CA GLN A 13 3.20 7.59 -5.10
C GLN A 13 3.50 7.94 -3.64
N ASN A 14 3.19 9.17 -3.20
CA ASN A 14 3.43 9.58 -1.82
C ASN A 14 2.52 8.82 -0.83
N ILE A 15 1.25 8.61 -1.20
CA ILE A 15 0.31 7.82 -0.39
C ILE A 15 0.73 6.35 -0.31
N ALA A 16 1.12 5.74 -1.44
CA ALA A 16 1.63 4.36 -1.45
C ALA A 16 2.92 4.21 -0.63
N GLY A 17 3.81 5.21 -0.68
CA GLY A 17 5.02 5.26 0.14
C GLY A 17 4.72 5.34 1.64
N ILE A 18 3.79 6.22 2.05
CA ILE A 18 3.35 6.32 3.45
C ILE A 18 2.72 5.00 3.91
N ALA A 19 1.86 4.40 3.08
CA ALA A 19 1.24 3.11 3.38
C ALA A 19 2.27 1.99 3.53
N GLY A 20 3.28 1.96 2.66
CA GLY A 20 4.42 1.04 2.80
C GLY A 20 5.20 1.26 4.09
N GLY A 21 5.44 2.53 4.47
CA GLY A 21 6.05 2.88 5.75
C GLY A 21 5.25 2.40 6.97
N ILE A 22 3.93 2.56 6.95
CA ILE A 22 3.03 2.04 7.99
C ILE A 22 3.10 0.50 8.02
N GLY A 23 3.06 -0.14 6.85
CA GLY A 23 3.21 -1.59 6.73
C GLY A 23 4.53 -2.11 7.27
N PHE A 24 5.63 -1.37 7.08
CA PHE A 24 6.93 -1.69 7.67
C PHE A 24 6.86 -1.68 9.20
N VAL A 25 6.33 -0.62 9.80
CA VAL A 25 6.22 -0.48 11.25
C VAL A 25 5.33 -1.58 11.83
N LEU A 26 4.17 -1.83 11.25
CA LEU A 26 3.29 -2.91 11.72
C LEU A 26 3.95 -4.28 11.57
N GLY A 27 4.61 -4.53 10.44
CA GLY A 27 5.32 -5.78 10.16
C GLY A 27 6.55 -6.04 11.03
N THR A 28 7.10 -5.01 11.67
CA THR A 28 8.19 -5.16 12.67
C THR A 28 7.64 -5.20 14.09
N VAL A 29 6.75 -4.29 14.45
CA VAL A 29 6.28 -4.14 15.84
C VAL A 29 5.47 -5.35 16.30
N ILE A 30 4.57 -5.89 15.47
CA ILE A 30 3.73 -7.04 15.83
C ILE A 30 4.60 -8.27 16.19
N PRO A 31 5.48 -8.76 15.29
CA PRO A 31 6.36 -9.88 15.65
C PRO A 31 7.37 -9.51 16.74
N GLY A 32 7.83 -8.25 16.81
CA GLY A 32 8.72 -7.79 17.88
C GLY A 32 8.11 -7.91 19.27
N ILE A 33 6.86 -7.49 19.43
CA ILE A 33 6.10 -7.68 20.67
C ILE A 33 5.94 -9.18 20.96
N GLY A 34 5.60 -9.99 19.95
CA GLY A 34 5.48 -11.44 20.12
C GLY A 34 6.77 -12.11 20.63
N LEU A 35 7.92 -11.72 20.07
CA LEU A 35 9.22 -12.23 20.51
C LEU A 35 9.59 -11.75 21.93
N LEU A 36 9.36 -10.48 22.25
CA LEU A 36 9.82 -9.85 23.50
C LEU A 36 8.91 -10.11 24.70
N THR A 37 7.59 -10.16 24.48
CA THR A 37 6.60 -10.22 25.57
C THR A 37 5.85 -11.55 25.66
N LEU A 38 5.62 -12.22 24.53
CA LEU A 38 4.89 -13.49 24.49
C LEU A 38 5.82 -14.71 24.46
N GLY A 39 7.15 -14.49 24.48
CA GLY A 39 8.14 -15.58 24.44
C GLY A 39 8.06 -16.40 23.17
N TRP A 40 7.58 -15.82 22.07
CA TRP A 40 7.40 -16.54 20.82
C TRP A 40 8.76 -17.03 20.31
N SER A 41 8.88 -18.33 20.03
CA SER A 41 10.11 -18.88 19.48
C SER A 41 10.26 -18.43 18.03
N ASN A 42 11.33 -17.69 17.74
CA ASN A 42 11.64 -17.27 16.38
C ASN A 42 11.94 -18.51 15.51
N PRO A 43 11.26 -18.68 14.35
CA PRO A 43 11.52 -19.81 13.45
C PRO A 43 12.95 -19.86 12.89
N PHE A 44 13.68 -18.75 12.94
CA PHE A 44 15.07 -18.66 12.48
C PHE A 44 16.10 -18.93 13.58
N GLY A 45 15.66 -19.25 14.81
CA GLY A 45 16.50 -19.56 15.96
C GLY A 45 16.51 -18.47 17.05
N ASN A 46 17.08 -18.81 18.21
CA ASN A 46 17.08 -17.98 19.41
C ASN A 46 18.18 -16.89 19.45
N GLY A 47 18.96 -16.73 18.39
CA GLY A 47 19.98 -15.70 18.33
C GLY A 47 19.38 -14.31 18.13
N ILE A 48 19.91 -13.31 18.84
CA ILE A 48 19.53 -11.89 18.65
C ILE A 48 19.65 -11.46 17.18
N LEU A 49 20.72 -11.90 16.50
CA LEU A 49 20.93 -11.58 15.09
C LEU A 49 19.82 -12.18 14.20
N GLN A 50 19.37 -13.39 14.51
CA GLN A 50 18.28 -14.09 13.79
C GLN A 50 16.93 -13.42 14.06
N ALA A 51 16.69 -12.95 15.29
CA ALA A 51 15.51 -12.17 15.63
C ALA A 51 15.46 -10.85 14.87
N ILE A 52 16.57 -10.10 14.86
CA ILE A 52 16.66 -8.83 14.11
C ILE A 52 16.46 -9.08 12.61
N CYS A 53 17.06 -10.13 12.04
CA CYS A 53 16.89 -10.48 10.64
C CYS A 53 15.43 -10.83 10.30
N PHE A 54 14.78 -11.63 11.15
CA PHE A 54 13.37 -11.98 11.00
C PHE A 54 12.47 -10.76 11.07
N LEU A 55 12.69 -9.88 12.05
CA LEU A 55 11.98 -8.61 12.20
C LEU A 55 12.14 -7.73 10.96
N ALA A 56 13.36 -7.55 10.48
CA ALA A 56 13.65 -6.76 9.30
C ALA A 56 12.99 -7.33 8.04
N LEU A 57 13.09 -8.65 7.82
CA LEU A 57 12.45 -9.34 6.70
C LEU A 57 10.92 -9.16 6.76
N THR A 58 10.32 -9.42 7.91
CA THR A 58 8.86 -9.32 8.09
C THR A 58 8.38 -7.88 7.90
N GLY A 59 9.13 -6.89 8.40
CA GLY A 59 8.88 -5.48 8.14
C GLY A 59 8.94 -5.14 6.66
N VAL A 60 10.02 -5.48 5.96
CA VAL A 60 10.19 -5.18 4.52
C VAL A 60 9.12 -5.88 3.69
N THR A 61 8.85 -7.15 3.94
CA THR A 61 7.79 -7.90 3.24
C THR A 61 6.43 -7.27 3.45
N SER A 62 6.08 -6.91 4.69
CA SER A 62 4.82 -6.22 5.00
C SER A 62 4.71 -4.86 4.31
N ALA A 63 5.80 -4.08 4.29
CA ALA A 63 5.87 -2.80 3.59
C ALA A 63 5.57 -2.92 2.09
N ILE A 64 6.17 -3.93 1.45
CA ILE A 64 5.96 -4.21 0.02
C ILE A 64 4.51 -4.64 -0.23
N ILE A 65 3.97 -5.56 0.59
CA ILE A 65 2.60 -6.05 0.43
C ILE A 65 1.60 -4.92 0.60
N ILE A 66 1.67 -4.16 1.70
CA ILE A 66 0.72 -3.08 1.99
C ILE A 66 0.88 -1.93 0.98
N GLY A 67 2.11 -1.53 0.67
CA GLY A 67 2.38 -0.49 -0.31
C GLY A 67 1.81 -0.83 -1.69
N ASN A 68 2.02 -2.07 -2.16
CA ASN A 68 1.50 -2.54 -3.43
C ASN A 68 -0.02 -2.70 -3.42
N LEU A 69 -0.61 -3.18 -2.31
CA LEU A 69 -2.06 -3.31 -2.15
C LEU A 69 -2.74 -1.93 -2.26
N VAL A 70 -2.19 -0.92 -1.57
CA VAL A 70 -2.71 0.45 -1.60
C VAL A 70 -2.54 1.06 -2.99
N ALA A 71 -1.39 0.87 -3.64
CA ALA A 71 -1.19 1.33 -5.01
C ALA A 71 -2.22 0.72 -5.98
N PHE A 72 -2.48 -0.59 -5.87
CA PHE A 72 -3.47 -1.27 -6.69
C PHE A 72 -4.90 -0.78 -6.44
N LEU A 73 -5.26 -0.57 -5.17
CA LEU A 73 -6.55 0.01 -4.77
C LEU A 73 -6.75 1.40 -5.35
N LEU A 74 -5.75 2.27 -5.25
CA LEU A 74 -5.79 3.62 -5.80
C LEU A 74 -5.99 3.60 -7.33
N ILE A 75 -5.27 2.73 -8.04
CA ILE A 75 -5.45 2.55 -9.49
C ILE A 75 -6.87 2.10 -9.82
N ARG A 76 -7.43 1.16 -9.06
CA ARG A 76 -8.82 0.70 -9.25
C ARG A 76 -9.84 1.81 -8.99
N ILE A 77 -9.68 2.58 -7.91
CA ILE A 77 -10.57 3.70 -7.58
C ILE A 77 -10.54 4.74 -8.69
N VAL A 78 -9.35 5.13 -9.16
CA VAL A 78 -9.21 6.11 -10.25
C VAL A 78 -9.88 5.60 -11.53
N LYS A 79 -9.67 4.32 -11.89
CA LYS A 79 -10.29 3.73 -13.08
C LYS A 79 -11.82 3.67 -12.96
N SER A 80 -12.35 3.35 -11.77
CA SER A 80 -13.79 3.34 -11.49
C SER A 80 -14.39 4.75 -11.57
N GLN A 81 -13.72 5.77 -11.03
CA GLN A 81 -14.19 7.15 -11.12
C GLN A 81 -14.18 7.69 -12.55
N GLN A 82 -13.19 7.31 -13.36
CA GLN A 82 -13.15 7.68 -14.79
C GLN A 82 -14.29 7.02 -15.58
N ALA A 83 -14.63 5.76 -15.26
CA ALA A 83 -15.77 5.07 -15.86
C ALA A 83 -17.10 5.76 -15.50
N SER A 84 -17.32 6.13 -14.24
CA SER A 84 -18.52 6.87 -13.83
C SER A 84 -18.63 8.26 -14.46
N ARG A 85 -17.52 8.98 -14.64
CA ARG A 85 -17.55 10.29 -15.32
C ARG A 85 -17.90 10.21 -16.80
N LYS A 86 -17.51 9.13 -17.49
CA LYS A 86 -17.89 8.92 -18.89
C LYS A 86 -19.40 8.73 -19.04
N ILE A 87 -20.01 7.94 -18.16
CA ILE A 87 -21.46 7.66 -18.19
C ILE A 87 -22.27 8.95 -17.92
N SER A 88 -21.89 9.75 -16.92
CA SER A 88 -22.55 11.06 -16.69
C SER A 88 -22.38 12.07 -17.82
N SER A 89 -21.34 11.93 -18.66
CA SER A 89 -21.14 12.81 -19.80
C SER A 89 -21.96 12.41 -21.03
N GLU A 90 -22.37 11.14 -21.15
CA GLU A 90 -23.30 10.68 -22.19
C GLU A 90 -24.75 11.01 -21.82
N GLU A 91 -25.14 10.93 -20.55
CA GLU A 91 -26.52 11.21 -20.13
C GLU A 91 -26.88 12.71 -20.23
N GLY A 92 -25.90 13.60 -20.05
CA GLY A 92 -26.09 15.05 -20.24
C GLY A 92 -26.16 15.52 -21.70
N ASP A 93 -25.82 14.67 -22.67
CA ASP A 93 -25.88 15.00 -24.11
C ASP A 93 -27.24 14.60 -24.73
N ILE A 94 -27.98 13.69 -24.09
CA ILE A 94 -29.27 13.17 -24.57
C ILE A 94 -30.44 14.06 -24.15
N ASP A 95 -30.34 14.77 -23.03
CA ASP A 95 -31.38 15.69 -22.52
C ASP A 95 -31.28 17.12 -23.08
N GLY A 96 -30.35 17.37 -24.02
CA GLY A 96 -30.01 18.70 -24.56
C GLY A 96 -30.62 19.07 -25.92
N ASN A 97 -31.56 18.28 -26.46
CA ASN A 97 -32.23 18.54 -27.75
C ASN A 97 -33.74 18.76 -27.58
#